data_AF-A0A9E1S7A9-F1
#
_entry.id   AF-A0A9E1S7A9-F1
#
_cell.length_a   1.000
_cell.length_b   1.000
_cell.length_c   1.000
_cell.angle_alpha   90.00
_cell.angle_beta   90.00
_cell.angle_gamma   90.00
#
_symmetry.space_group_name_H-M   'P 1'
#
loop_
_entity.id
_entity.type
_entity.pdbx_description
1 polymer ?
#
loop_
_entity_poly.entity_id
_entity_poly.type
_entity_poly.pdbx_seq_one_letter_code
_entity_poly.pdbx_strand_id
1 'polypeptide(L)'
;MDYHVPMRFGSPALYHPTLYRPFMKRLTIMAMFASALVSCTPAWQQPVAPEDVIFLSRSETETRDNVTVTVAVPSEEETQQLFGTNLYKSRVQPVWISVENRTQQRLTLMRNAVDDAYISPAEAAFLRHAGPKQVDSKMDLFFQSA
;
A
#
# COMPACT_ATOMS: atom_id res chain seq x y z
N MET A 1 90.61 -5.58 28.29
CA MET A 1 89.43 -6.41 28.57
C MET A 1 88.25 -5.49 28.83
N ASP A 2 87.04 -5.97 28.54
CA ASP A 2 85.75 -5.44 29.02
C ASP A 2 85.16 -4.25 28.22
N TYR A 3 83.90 -4.21 27.74
CA TYR A 3 82.73 -5.08 27.84
C TYR A 3 81.93 -4.97 26.51
N HIS A 4 81.44 -6.09 25.95
CA HIS A 4 80.37 -6.04 24.93
C HIS A 4 79.01 -6.04 25.65
N VAL A 5 78.24 -4.95 25.50
CA VAL A 5 76.84 -4.87 25.93
C VAL A 5 75.94 -5.25 24.73
N PRO A 6 75.01 -6.22 24.86
CA PRO A 6 74.07 -6.53 23.80
C PRO A 6 72.91 -5.54 23.78
N MET A 7 72.67 -4.91 22.63
CA MET A 7 71.53 -4.02 22.39
C MET A 7 70.26 -4.89 22.25
N ARG A 8 69.40 -4.90 23.27
CA ARG A 8 68.10 -5.58 23.24
C ARG A 8 67.08 -4.76 22.43
N PHE A 9 66.46 -5.41 21.45
CA PHE A 9 65.28 -4.94 20.73
C PHE A 9 64.12 -4.62 21.68
N GLY A 10 63.66 -3.37 21.69
CA GLY A 10 62.37 -2.98 22.26
C GLY A 10 61.32 -2.87 21.16
N SER A 11 60.35 -3.79 21.13
CA SER A 11 59.11 -3.61 20.34
C SER A 11 58.27 -2.49 20.96
N PRO A 12 57.74 -1.54 20.17
CA PRO A 12 56.75 -0.60 20.69
C PRO A 12 55.43 -1.35 20.92
N ALA A 13 54.97 -1.32 22.17
CA ALA A 13 53.68 -1.85 22.59
C ALA A 13 52.55 -1.17 21.81
N LEU A 14 51.76 -1.97 21.09
CA LEU A 14 50.54 -1.55 20.41
C LEU A 14 49.52 -1.05 21.45
N TYR A 15 49.22 0.24 21.37
CA TYR A 15 48.20 0.90 22.17
C TYR A 15 46.82 0.48 21.66
N HIS A 16 46.14 -0.45 22.34
CA HIS A 16 44.74 -0.78 22.07
C HIS A 16 43.82 0.05 22.97
N PRO A 17 43.06 1.03 22.44
CA PRO A 17 42.06 1.74 23.23
C PRO A 17 40.85 0.82 23.46
N THR A 18 40.82 0.15 24.61
CA THR A 18 39.70 -0.69 25.05
C THR A 18 38.41 0.10 25.32
N LEU A 19 38.49 1.43 25.38
CA LEU A 19 37.36 2.34 25.63
C LEU A 19 36.38 2.49 24.46
N TYR A 20 36.81 2.18 23.23
CA TYR A 20 35.98 2.36 22.03
C TYR A 20 34.90 1.28 21.90
N ARG A 21 35.14 0.10 22.48
CA ARG A 21 34.32 -1.11 22.36
C ARG A 21 32.94 -1.01 23.04
N PRO A 22 32.77 -0.48 24.26
CA PRO A 22 31.43 -0.31 24.86
C PRO A 22 30.63 0.82 24.22
N PHE A 23 31.30 1.91 23.79
CA PHE A 23 30.64 3.04 23.14
C PHE A 23 30.09 2.65 21.77
N MET A 24 30.89 1.95 20.95
CA MET A 24 30.46 1.40 19.68
C MET A 24 29.32 0.39 19.83
N LYS A 25 29.36 -0.50 20.84
CA LYS A 25 28.29 -1.46 21.14
C LYS A 25 26.98 -0.79 21.54
N ARG A 26 27.03 0.25 22.38
CA ARG A 26 25.83 1.04 22.76
C ARG A 26 25.23 1.74 21.54
N LEU A 27 26.07 2.29 20.67
CA LEU A 27 25.65 2.94 19.44
C LEU A 27 25.00 1.94 18.46
N THR A 28 25.54 0.72 18.33
CA THR A 28 24.95 -0.33 17.49
C THR A 28 23.61 -0.81 18.05
N ILE A 29 23.49 -1.01 19.36
CA ILE A 29 22.22 -1.40 20.00
C ILE A 29 21.17 -0.30 19.84
N MET A 30 21.56 0.97 20.04
CA MET A 30 20.63 2.10 19.88
C MET A 30 20.17 2.26 18.41
N ALA A 31 21.08 2.05 17.45
CA ALA A 31 20.74 2.05 16.02
C ALA A 31 19.80 0.88 15.65
N MET A 32 20.00 -0.30 16.25
CA MET A 32 19.15 -1.48 16.05
C MET A 32 17.76 -1.34 16.69
N PHE A 33 17.65 -0.63 17.82
CA PHE A 33 16.35 -0.27 18.42
C PHE A 33 15.63 0.82 17.62
N ALA A 34 16.36 1.80 17.07
CA ALA A 34 15.77 2.86 16.24
C ALA A 34 15.19 2.33 14.91
N SER A 35 15.80 1.29 14.32
CA SER A 35 15.28 0.67 13.09
C SER A 35 14.02 -0.18 13.31
N ALA A 36 13.72 -0.62 14.55
CA ALA A 36 12.53 -1.40 14.86
C ALA A 36 11.21 -0.59 14.89
N LEU A 37 11.28 0.75 14.82
CA LEU A 37 10.11 1.64 14.94
C LEU A 37 9.54 2.11 13.58
N VAL A 38 10.09 1.66 12.44
CA VAL A 38 9.82 2.30 11.13
C VAL A 38 8.73 1.62 10.29
N SER A 39 8.15 0.49 10.71
CA SER A 39 7.16 -0.22 9.88
C SER A 39 5.76 -0.24 10.50
N CYS A 40 5.18 0.94 10.73
CA CYS A 40 3.72 1.08 10.82
C CYS A 40 3.19 1.48 9.44
N THR A 41 2.96 0.50 8.56
CA THR A 41 2.10 0.74 7.40
C THR A 41 0.67 0.88 7.89
N PRO A 42 -0.02 2.01 7.62
CA PRO A 42 -1.39 2.19 8.09
C PRO A 42 -2.32 1.16 7.44
N ALA A 43 -3.37 0.77 8.16
CA ALA A 43 -4.38 -0.17 7.68
C ALA A 43 -5.08 0.30 6.39
N TRP A 44 -5.15 1.63 6.20
CA TRP A 44 -5.67 2.29 5.01
C TRP A 44 -4.70 3.40 4.56
N GLN A 45 -4.43 3.44 3.27
CA GLN A 45 -3.56 4.42 2.64
C GLN A 45 -4.39 5.49 1.95
N GLN A 46 -3.80 6.66 1.70
CA GLN A 46 -4.50 7.69 0.93
C GLN A 46 -4.72 7.19 -0.52
N PRO A 47 -5.95 7.18 -1.02
CA PRO A 47 -6.22 6.77 -2.40
C PRO A 47 -5.60 7.71 -3.42
N VAL A 48 -5.22 7.14 -4.56
CA VAL A 48 -4.73 7.85 -5.74
C VAL A 48 -5.94 8.25 -6.61
N ALA A 49 -5.84 9.39 -7.28
CA ALA A 49 -6.89 9.86 -8.17
C ALA A 49 -7.11 8.85 -9.33
N PRO A 50 -8.35 8.51 -9.71
CA PRO A 50 -8.62 7.50 -10.73
C PRO A 50 -7.95 7.76 -12.09
N GLU A 51 -7.78 9.03 -12.46
CA GLU A 51 -7.10 9.46 -13.69
C GLU A 51 -5.62 9.09 -13.76
N ASP A 52 -4.99 8.86 -12.61
CA ASP A 52 -3.57 8.50 -12.50
C ASP A 52 -3.34 6.98 -12.52
N VAL A 53 -4.42 6.18 -12.59
CA VAL A 53 -4.36 4.70 -12.59
C VAL A 53 -4.78 4.15 -13.95
N ILE A 54 -3.88 3.43 -14.63
CA ILE A 54 -4.04 3.05 -16.06
C ILE A 54 -4.81 1.73 -16.22
N PHE A 55 -5.95 1.57 -15.54
CA PHE A 55 -6.77 0.36 -15.63
C PHE A 55 -7.76 0.39 -16.82
N LEU A 56 -8.20 1.59 -17.23
CA LEU A 56 -9.16 1.77 -18.34
C LEU A 56 -8.59 1.37 -19.71
N SER A 57 -7.27 1.26 -19.84
CA SER A 57 -6.60 0.77 -21.05
C SER A 57 -6.98 -0.67 -21.42
N ARG A 58 -7.48 -1.44 -20.46
CA ARG A 58 -7.93 -2.84 -20.61
C ARG A 58 -9.46 -2.95 -20.60
N SER A 59 -10.15 -1.88 -20.98
CA SER A 59 -11.60 -1.87 -21.03
C SER A 59 -12.15 -2.65 -22.22
N GLU A 60 -13.28 -3.29 -22.01
CA GLU A 60 -14.06 -3.97 -23.05
C GLU A 60 -15.33 -3.16 -23.34
N THR A 61 -15.69 -3.03 -24.60
CA THR A 61 -16.87 -2.25 -25.03
C THR A 61 -17.80 -3.09 -25.89
N GLU A 62 -19.09 -3.06 -25.57
CA GLU A 62 -20.13 -3.69 -26.36
C GLU A 62 -21.28 -2.71 -26.62
N THR A 63 -21.84 -2.74 -27.84
CA THR A 63 -23.03 -1.97 -28.20
C THR A 63 -24.17 -2.92 -28.58
N ARG A 64 -25.33 -2.75 -27.96
CA ARG A 64 -26.59 -3.43 -28.33
C ARG A 64 -27.75 -2.46 -28.26
N ASP A 65 -28.65 -2.51 -29.23
CA ASP A 65 -29.88 -1.71 -29.26
C ASP A 65 -29.68 -0.20 -28.96
N ASN A 66 -28.60 0.39 -29.50
CA ASN A 66 -28.19 1.79 -29.26
C ASN A 66 -27.80 2.12 -27.81
N VAL A 67 -27.44 1.11 -27.03
CA VAL A 67 -26.80 1.25 -25.72
C VAL A 67 -25.38 0.73 -25.84
N THR A 68 -24.39 1.58 -25.53
CA THR A 68 -22.99 1.20 -25.46
C THR A 68 -22.60 1.06 -24.00
N VAL A 69 -22.02 -0.08 -23.63
CA VAL A 69 -21.49 -0.34 -22.30
C VAL A 69 -19.99 -0.58 -22.42
N THR A 70 -19.22 0.14 -21.62
CA THR A 70 -17.77 -0.08 -21.47
C THR A 70 -17.48 -0.50 -20.05
N VAL A 71 -16.72 -1.57 -19.88
CA VAL A 71 -16.38 -2.14 -18.56
C VAL A 71 -14.87 -2.25 -18.43
N ALA A 72 -14.36 -1.96 -17.24
CA ALA A 72 -12.97 -2.21 -16.88
C ALA A 72 -12.86 -2.75 -15.45
N VAL A 73 -11.90 -3.63 -15.22
CA VAL A 73 -11.63 -4.23 -13.91
C VAL A 73 -10.18 -3.89 -13.51
N PRO A 74 -9.97 -3.13 -12.43
CA PRO A 74 -8.63 -2.87 -11.92
C PRO A 74 -8.01 -4.14 -11.32
N SER A 75 -6.69 -4.28 -11.45
CA SER A 75 -5.92 -5.35 -10.78
C SER A 75 -5.93 -5.17 -9.25
N GLU A 76 -5.34 -6.13 -8.54
CA GLU A 76 -5.17 -6.04 -7.08
C GLU A 76 -4.35 -4.82 -6.67
N GLU A 77 -3.26 -4.55 -7.40
CA GLU A 77 -2.36 -3.42 -7.16
C GLU A 77 -3.06 -2.09 -7.47
N GLU A 78 -3.73 -1.99 -8.62
CA GLU A 78 -4.49 -0.81 -9.02
C GLU A 78 -5.65 -0.55 -8.06
N THR A 79 -6.30 -1.60 -7.55
CA THR A 79 -7.34 -1.48 -6.52
C THR A 79 -6.77 -0.90 -5.22
N GLN A 80 -5.60 -1.37 -4.79
CA GLN A 80 -4.92 -0.81 -3.62
C GLN A 80 -4.60 0.68 -3.83
N GLN A 81 -4.23 1.10 -5.05
CA GLN A 81 -4.00 2.50 -5.39
C GLN A 81 -5.31 3.31 -5.39
N LEU A 82 -6.34 2.84 -6.08
CA LEU A 82 -7.63 3.50 -6.26
C LEU A 82 -8.42 3.66 -4.95
N PHE A 83 -8.31 2.69 -4.05
CA PHE A 83 -9.15 2.66 -2.84
C PHE A 83 -8.36 2.76 -1.53
N GLY A 84 -7.02 2.81 -1.60
CA GLY A 84 -6.16 2.83 -0.41
C GLY A 84 -6.16 1.50 0.38
N THR A 85 -6.83 0.47 -0.14
CA THR A 85 -6.93 -0.87 0.44
C THR A 85 -7.19 -1.89 -0.66
N ASN A 86 -6.74 -3.11 -0.43
CA ASN A 86 -6.88 -4.21 -1.35
C ASN A 86 -8.23 -4.93 -1.09
N LEU A 87 -9.19 -4.68 -1.97
CA LEU A 87 -10.54 -5.24 -1.88
C LEU A 87 -10.60 -6.73 -2.24
N TYR A 88 -9.66 -7.21 -3.05
CA TYR A 88 -9.55 -8.63 -3.41
C TYR A 88 -9.26 -9.52 -2.19
N LYS A 89 -8.58 -9.02 -1.15
CA LYS A 89 -8.39 -9.74 0.12
C LYS A 89 -9.71 -10.06 0.84
N SER A 90 -10.77 -9.31 0.57
CA SER A 90 -12.12 -9.57 1.06
C SER A 90 -13.03 -10.18 -0.01
N ARG A 91 -12.45 -10.69 -1.11
CA ARG A 91 -13.17 -11.24 -2.28
C ARG A 91 -14.13 -10.24 -2.93
N VAL A 92 -13.84 -8.95 -2.84
CA VAL A 92 -14.59 -7.89 -3.50
C VAL A 92 -13.83 -7.46 -4.75
N GLN A 93 -14.44 -7.62 -5.92
CA GLN A 93 -13.92 -7.14 -7.20
C GLN A 93 -14.55 -5.78 -7.54
N PRO A 94 -13.77 -4.70 -7.65
CA PRO A 94 -14.28 -3.45 -8.19
C PRO A 94 -14.52 -3.58 -9.69
N VAL A 95 -15.62 -3.04 -10.18
CA VAL A 95 -15.95 -3.00 -11.61
C VAL A 95 -16.33 -1.57 -11.96
N TRP A 96 -15.60 -0.98 -12.90
CA TRP A 96 -15.95 0.31 -13.49
C TRP A 96 -16.86 0.08 -14.70
N ILE A 97 -17.97 0.80 -14.77
CA ILE A 97 -18.97 0.66 -15.83
C ILE A 97 -19.32 2.06 -16.33
N SER A 98 -19.17 2.28 -17.65
CA SER A 98 -19.71 3.43 -18.36
C SER A 98 -20.84 2.99 -19.27
N VAL A 99 -21.97 3.70 -19.21
CA VAL A 99 -23.15 3.42 -20.03
C VAL A 99 -23.49 4.66 -20.85
N GLU A 100 -23.45 4.53 -22.17
CA GLU A 100 -23.92 5.54 -23.10
C GLU A 100 -25.26 5.09 -23.69
N ASN A 101 -26.33 5.83 -23.37
CA ASN A 101 -27.67 5.57 -23.87
C ASN A 101 -27.98 6.51 -25.05
N ARG A 102 -28.04 5.96 -26.27
CA ARG A 102 -28.43 6.67 -27.50
C ARG A 102 -29.85 6.33 -27.96
N THR A 103 -30.65 5.72 -27.10
CA THR A 103 -32.05 5.41 -27.41
C THR A 103 -32.96 6.63 -27.22
N GLN A 104 -34.22 6.52 -27.66
CA GLN A 104 -35.26 7.52 -27.38
C GLN A 104 -35.87 7.39 -25.97
N GLN A 105 -35.45 6.38 -25.20
CA GLN A 105 -36.01 6.06 -23.89
C GLN A 105 -35.01 6.43 -22.78
N ARG A 106 -35.55 6.80 -21.61
CA ARG A 106 -34.74 6.92 -20.41
C ARG A 106 -34.52 5.53 -19.83
N LEU A 107 -33.27 5.09 -19.78
CA LEU A 107 -32.87 3.85 -19.14
C LEU A 107 -32.26 4.13 -17.77
N THR A 108 -32.34 3.17 -16.86
CA THR A 108 -31.71 3.22 -15.54
C THR A 108 -30.92 1.95 -15.32
N LEU A 109 -29.63 2.10 -14.96
CA LEU A 109 -28.81 0.97 -14.56
C LEU A 109 -29.15 0.58 -13.11
N MET A 110 -29.70 -0.62 -12.94
CA MET A 110 -29.93 -1.20 -11.62
C MET A 110 -28.66 -1.91 -11.16
N ARG A 111 -27.86 -1.25 -10.31
CA ARG A 111 -26.55 -1.76 -9.85
C ARG A 111 -26.62 -3.16 -9.23
N ASN A 112 -27.66 -3.42 -8.43
CA ASN A 112 -27.88 -4.71 -7.78
C ASN A 112 -28.40 -5.81 -8.73
N ALA A 113 -28.73 -5.48 -9.98
CA ALA A 113 -29.12 -6.45 -10.99
C ALA A 113 -27.96 -6.83 -11.92
N VAL A 114 -26.78 -6.19 -11.75
CA VAL A 114 -25.57 -6.51 -12.52
C VAL A 114 -24.97 -7.83 -12.08
N ASP A 115 -25.01 -8.12 -10.77
CA ASP A 115 -24.45 -9.32 -10.15
C ASP A 115 -25.25 -9.66 -8.89
N ASP A 116 -25.56 -10.95 -8.70
CA ASP A 116 -26.22 -11.48 -7.50
C ASP A 116 -25.39 -11.26 -6.22
N ALA A 117 -24.08 -11.11 -6.37
CA ALA A 117 -23.11 -10.85 -5.31
C ALA A 117 -22.73 -9.35 -5.22
N TYR A 118 -23.60 -8.43 -5.64
CA TYR A 118 -23.38 -6.99 -5.51
C TYR A 118 -23.06 -6.59 -4.06
N ILE A 119 -21.92 -5.91 -3.87
CA ILE A 119 -21.49 -5.31 -2.59
C ILE A 119 -21.58 -3.79 -2.72
N SER A 120 -22.29 -3.15 -1.80
CA SER A 120 -22.35 -1.69 -1.76
C SER A 120 -21.01 -1.07 -1.35
N PRO A 121 -20.73 0.20 -1.72
CA PRO A 121 -19.49 0.85 -1.29
C PRO A 121 -19.30 0.87 0.23
N ALA A 122 -20.39 1.02 1.00
CA ALA A 122 -20.36 1.00 2.46
C ALA A 122 -19.98 -0.39 3.02
N GLU A 123 -20.51 -1.46 2.44
CA GLU A 123 -20.14 -2.83 2.81
C GLU A 123 -18.68 -3.14 2.42
N ALA A 124 -18.24 -2.67 1.25
CA ALA A 124 -16.85 -2.82 0.81
C ALA A 124 -15.87 -2.14 1.78
N ALA A 125 -16.18 -0.93 2.25
CA ALA A 125 -15.40 -0.24 3.29
C ALA A 125 -15.41 -1.03 4.61
N PHE A 126 -16.58 -1.45 5.09
CA PHE A 126 -16.74 -2.20 6.33
C PHE A 126 -15.91 -3.51 6.33
N LEU A 127 -15.90 -4.24 5.21
CA LEU A 127 -15.11 -5.47 5.03
C LEU A 127 -13.58 -5.24 5.09
N ARG A 128 -13.12 -3.99 5.04
CA ARG A 128 -11.71 -3.59 5.09
C ARG A 128 -11.33 -2.79 6.34
N HIS A 129 -12.26 -2.53 7.25
CA HIS A 129 -11.95 -1.92 8.55
C HIS A 129 -10.91 -2.77 9.30
N ALA A 130 -9.83 -2.11 9.69
CA ALA A 130 -8.72 -2.76 10.39
C ALA A 130 -7.88 -1.76 11.21
N GLY A 131 -8.34 -0.50 11.32
CA GLY A 131 -7.61 0.57 11.97
C GLY A 131 -8.33 1.13 13.21
N PRO A 132 -7.85 2.25 13.75
CA PRO A 132 -8.60 3.05 14.70
C PRO A 132 -9.91 3.57 14.07
N LYS A 133 -10.94 3.79 14.89
CA LYS A 133 -12.26 4.30 14.44
C LYS A 133 -12.19 5.55 13.56
N GLN A 134 -11.22 6.44 13.81
CA GLN A 134 -11.03 7.65 13.01
C GLN A 134 -10.52 7.36 11.60
N VAL A 135 -9.74 6.30 11.42
CA VAL A 135 -9.26 5.85 10.10
C VAL A 135 -10.40 5.16 9.35
N ASP A 136 -11.09 4.24 10.01
CA ASP A 136 -12.23 3.53 9.41
C ASP A 136 -13.34 4.52 8.99
N SER A 137 -13.64 5.53 9.81
CA SER A 137 -14.61 6.58 9.45
C SER A 137 -14.18 7.43 8.25
N LYS A 138 -12.88 7.66 8.04
CA LYS A 138 -12.38 8.35 6.83
C LYS A 138 -12.50 7.47 5.59
N MET A 139 -12.23 6.18 5.73
CA MET A 139 -12.46 5.20 4.67
C MET A 139 -13.95 5.18 4.28
N ASP A 140 -14.86 5.13 5.25
CA ASP A 140 -16.31 5.13 4.98
C ASP A 140 -16.74 6.36 4.18
N LEU A 141 -16.26 7.55 4.55
CA LEU A 141 -16.54 8.79 3.82
C LEU A 141 -16.00 8.74 2.39
N PHE A 142 -14.78 8.23 2.19
CA PHE A 142 -14.21 8.08 0.86
C PHE A 142 -15.08 7.17 -0.02
N PHE A 143 -15.44 5.98 0.47
CA PHE A 143 -16.27 5.02 -0.28
C PHE A 143 -17.70 5.52 -0.54
N GLN A 144 -18.24 6.41 0.29
CA GLN A 144 -19.56 7.03 0.04
C GLN A 144 -19.52 8.08 -1.07
N SER A 145 -18.37 8.71 -1.29
CA SER A 145 -18.17 9.75 -2.30
C SER A 145 -17.62 9.25 -3.65
N ALA A 146 -17.16 7.99 -3.68
CA ALA A 146 -16.55 7.35 -4.83
C ALA A 146 -17.56 6.88 -5.88
#